data_AF-A0A2N1MPR2-F1
#
_entry.id   AF-A0A2N1MPR2-F1
#
_cell.length_a   1.000
_cell.length_b   1.000
_cell.length_c   1.000
_cell.angle_alpha   90.00
_cell.angle_beta   90.00
_cell.angle_gamma   90.00
#
_symmetry.space_group_name_H-M   'P 1'
#
loop_
_entity.id
_entity.type
_entity.pdbx_description
1 polymer ?
#
loop_
_entity_poly.entity_id
_entity_poly.type
_entity_poly.pdbx_seq_one_letter_code
_entity_poly.pdbx_strand_id
1 'polypeptide(L)'
;MSDIYKTLEVIKERHWKEKHEENRGEYQEDPSCLICYRVKEDTEPNWFKKFWEIFQKAMLVEMNYNKNTIVKLAEYIVLTRKDKDDRYLLNRKKRVKELEEVRREGEKLLDVIVVSIRYKNEPDYKKIWIISAIKIICEHYIFDEEDKLLIDEDKTRENLLGNKELIKYGYIIEDDELDRRFVELEEWLEDEKIVTVEFITQHTMRYFKKILHMEEKMNFQRNIKYRWCDSNKYPESWINDDLTNEIIKRIVEMKSFIREDSDVGELESSNDTESSEEGNEHFERILRNYWIENNYEIDITEVK
;
A
#
# COMPACT_ATOMS: atom_id res chain seq x y z
N MET A 1 -17.52 4.50 -5.03
CA MET A 1 -17.18 5.94 -4.98
C MET A 1 -15.76 6.07 -4.48
N SER A 2 -14.93 6.67 -5.31
CA SER A 2 -13.50 6.84 -5.08
C SER A 2 -13.27 7.96 -4.08
N ASP A 3 -12.49 7.66 -3.05
CA ASP A 3 -12.12 8.57 -1.97
C ASP A 3 -11.11 9.65 -2.39
N ILE A 4 -10.48 9.51 -3.56
CA ILE A 4 -9.48 10.45 -4.07
C ILE A 4 -9.91 11.23 -5.32
N TYR A 5 -10.93 10.76 -6.04
CA TYR A 5 -11.24 11.28 -7.38
C TYR A 5 -11.62 12.76 -7.39
N LYS A 6 -12.45 13.21 -6.44
CA LYS A 6 -12.88 14.62 -6.36
C LYS A 6 -11.71 15.57 -6.12
N THR A 7 -10.78 15.19 -5.23
CA THR A 7 -9.57 15.97 -4.97
C THR A 7 -8.68 16.04 -6.21
N LEU A 8 -8.51 14.93 -6.92
CA LEU A 8 -7.73 14.91 -8.16
C LEU A 8 -8.35 15.78 -9.27
N GLU A 9 -9.68 15.82 -9.40
CA GLU A 9 -10.35 16.70 -10.36
C GLU A 9 -10.10 18.18 -10.07
N VAL A 10 -10.15 18.60 -8.79
CA VAL A 10 -9.84 20.00 -8.41
C VAL A 10 -8.38 20.34 -8.74
N ILE A 11 -7.44 19.46 -8.40
CA ILE A 11 -6.00 19.64 -8.71
C ILE A 11 -5.79 19.78 -10.22
N LYS A 12 -6.43 18.91 -11.00
CA LYS A 12 -6.37 18.90 -12.46
C LYS A 12 -6.91 20.19 -13.07
N GLU A 13 -8.08 20.66 -12.63
CA GLU A 13 -8.68 21.91 -13.13
C GLU A 13 -7.78 23.12 -12.84
N ARG A 14 -7.25 23.20 -11.61
CA ARG A 14 -6.33 24.26 -11.20
C ARG A 14 -5.04 24.22 -12.01
N HIS A 15 -4.40 23.04 -12.11
CA HIS A 15 -3.18 22.85 -12.89
C HIS A 15 -3.38 23.26 -14.35
N TRP A 16 -4.48 22.82 -14.97
CA TRP A 16 -4.77 23.12 -16.37
C TRP A 16 -4.84 24.63 -16.62
N LYS A 17 -5.62 25.33 -15.79
CA LYS A 17 -5.76 26.78 -15.88
C LYS A 17 -4.44 27.50 -15.65
N GLU A 18 -3.75 27.21 -14.55
CA GLU A 18 -2.55 27.94 -14.15
C GLU A 18 -1.35 27.65 -15.07
N LYS A 19 -1.13 26.38 -15.42
CA LYS A 19 0.04 25.95 -16.20
C LYS A 19 -0.17 26.05 -17.70
N HIS A 20 -1.33 25.63 -18.21
CA HIS A 20 -1.53 25.48 -19.66
C HIS A 20 -2.30 26.63 -20.30
N GLU A 21 -3.22 27.27 -19.58
CA GLU A 21 -3.97 28.42 -20.11
C GLU A 21 -3.28 29.75 -19.78
N GLU A 22 -2.92 29.96 -18.52
CA GLU A 22 -2.35 31.22 -18.02
C GLU A 22 -0.82 31.25 -18.04
N ASN A 23 -0.18 30.08 -18.22
CA ASN A 23 1.28 29.91 -18.27
C ASN A 23 2.03 30.58 -17.10
N ARG A 24 1.50 30.42 -15.88
CA ARG A 24 2.11 30.94 -14.65
C ARG A 24 3.44 30.24 -14.37
N GLY A 25 4.38 31.00 -13.77
CA GLY A 25 5.65 30.44 -13.30
C GLY A 25 5.49 29.53 -12.08
N GLU A 26 4.59 29.89 -11.17
CA GLU A 26 4.15 29.08 -10.04
C GLU A 26 2.72 28.60 -10.28
N TYR A 27 2.50 27.30 -10.13
CA TYR A 27 1.23 26.65 -10.43
C TYR A 27 1.07 25.40 -9.59
N GLN A 28 -0.18 25.00 -9.37
CA GLN A 28 -0.50 23.70 -8.80
C GLN A 28 -0.01 22.58 -9.71
N GLU A 29 0.75 21.63 -9.19
CA GLU A 29 1.18 20.45 -9.96
C GLU A 29 0.09 19.37 -10.01
N ASP A 30 -0.13 18.80 -11.20
CA ASP A 30 -0.99 17.64 -11.45
C ASP A 30 -0.13 16.47 -11.95
N PRO A 31 0.16 15.47 -11.11
CA PRO A 31 0.95 14.29 -11.48
C PRO A 31 0.33 13.46 -12.61
N SER A 32 -0.97 13.63 -12.89
CA SER A 32 -1.71 12.92 -13.95
C SER A 32 -1.65 13.63 -15.30
N CYS A 33 -1.05 14.83 -15.38
CA CYS A 33 -1.09 15.65 -16.58
C CYS A 33 -0.39 14.97 -17.78
N LEU A 34 -1.17 14.68 -18.83
CA LEU A 34 -0.70 14.01 -20.04
C LEU A 34 0.20 14.90 -20.92
N ILE A 35 0.17 16.22 -20.73
CA ILE A 35 1.02 17.16 -21.46
C ILE A 35 2.37 17.30 -20.78
N CYS A 36 2.38 17.56 -19.47
CA CYS A 36 3.60 17.70 -18.68
C CYS A 36 4.42 16.41 -18.65
N TYR A 37 3.76 15.25 -18.57
CA TYR A 37 4.39 13.94 -18.46
C TYR A 37 4.12 13.06 -19.68
N ARG A 38 4.16 13.64 -20.88
CA ARG A 38 3.86 12.93 -22.13
C ARG A 38 4.76 11.70 -22.32
N VAL A 39 4.13 10.57 -22.63
CA VAL A 39 4.83 9.37 -23.09
C VAL A 39 5.23 9.57 -24.55
N LYS A 40 6.50 9.37 -24.88
CA LYS A 40 6.96 9.45 -26.27
C LYS A 40 6.49 8.20 -27.01
N GLU A 41 6.02 8.39 -28.24
CA GLU A 41 5.61 7.27 -29.10
C GLU A 41 6.73 6.23 -29.19
N ASP A 42 6.36 4.94 -29.15
CA ASP A 42 7.25 3.78 -29.19
C ASP A 42 8.28 3.63 -28.06
N THR A 43 8.19 4.44 -26.99
CA THR A 43 9.09 4.31 -25.82
C THR A 43 8.51 3.48 -24.67
N GLU A 44 7.24 3.08 -24.79
CA GLU A 44 6.55 2.29 -23.77
C GLU A 44 7.15 0.88 -23.66
N PRO A 45 7.61 0.47 -22.47
CA PRO A 45 8.10 -0.87 -22.26
C PRO A 45 7.00 -1.92 -22.48
N ASN A 46 7.36 -3.05 -23.09
CA ASN A 46 6.41 -4.13 -23.37
C ASN A 46 5.76 -4.67 -22.07
N TRP A 47 6.52 -4.78 -20.98
CA TRP A 47 6.01 -5.22 -19.67
C TRP A 47 4.92 -4.28 -19.13
N PHE A 48 5.03 -2.98 -19.42
CA PHE A 48 4.06 -1.98 -18.99
C PHE A 48 2.79 -2.04 -19.84
N LYS A 49 2.90 -2.28 -21.16
CA LYS A 49 1.71 -2.47 -22.01
C LYS A 49 0.84 -3.62 -21.51
N LYS A 50 1.49 -4.74 -21.16
CA LYS A 50 0.83 -5.91 -20.57
C LYS A 50 0.21 -5.60 -19.20
N PHE A 51 0.95 -4.90 -18.33
CA PHE A 51 0.41 -4.40 -17.06
C PHE A 51 -0.90 -3.65 -17.28
N TRP A 52 -0.84 -2.65 -18.16
CA TRP A 52 -1.90 -1.69 -18.37
C TRP A 52 -3.14 -2.36 -18.95
N GLU A 53 -2.96 -3.30 -19.88
CA GLU A 53 -4.05 -4.09 -20.44
C GLU A 53 -4.80 -4.90 -19.39
N ILE A 54 -4.08 -5.61 -18.50
CA ILE A 54 -4.68 -6.39 -17.42
C ILE A 54 -5.40 -5.47 -16.44
N PHE A 55 -4.71 -4.41 -16.00
CA PHE A 55 -5.20 -3.45 -15.03
C PHE A 55 -6.47 -2.77 -15.54
N GLN A 56 -6.46 -2.22 -16.76
CA GLN A 56 -7.61 -1.54 -17.36
C GLN A 56 -8.81 -2.47 -17.53
N LYS A 57 -8.60 -3.72 -17.94
CA LYS A 57 -9.66 -4.74 -18.03
C LYS A 57 -10.28 -5.06 -16.67
N ALA A 58 -9.48 -5.10 -15.60
CA ALA A 58 -9.96 -5.37 -14.25
C ALA A 58 -10.72 -4.18 -13.64
N MET A 59 -10.24 -2.96 -13.89
CA MET A 59 -10.89 -1.75 -13.38
C MET A 59 -12.21 -1.46 -14.11
N LEU A 60 -12.40 -1.87 -15.38
CA LEU A 60 -13.57 -1.49 -16.19
C LEU A 60 -13.79 0.05 -16.30
N VAL A 61 -12.74 0.85 -16.04
CA VAL A 61 -12.76 2.32 -16.13
C VAL A 61 -11.88 2.76 -17.29
N GLU A 62 -12.34 3.75 -18.03
CA GLU A 62 -11.53 4.40 -19.05
C GLU A 62 -10.50 5.31 -18.38
N MET A 63 -9.22 4.95 -18.50
CA MET A 63 -8.10 5.64 -17.88
C MET A 63 -6.97 5.81 -18.88
N ASN A 64 -6.14 6.82 -18.66
CA ASN A 64 -4.87 6.97 -19.34
C ASN A 64 -3.74 6.96 -18.31
N TYR A 65 -2.54 6.69 -18.77
CA TYR A 65 -1.31 6.79 -18.00
C TYR A 65 -0.40 7.85 -18.61
N ASN A 66 0.64 8.21 -17.87
CA ASN A 66 1.67 9.10 -18.34
C ASN A 66 3.06 8.56 -17.98
N LYS A 67 4.11 9.32 -18.26
CA LYS A 67 5.49 8.92 -17.98
C LYS A 67 5.72 8.62 -16.49
N ASN A 68 5.10 9.37 -15.58
CA ASN A 68 5.24 9.15 -14.13
C ASN A 68 4.68 7.78 -13.73
N THR A 69 3.51 7.41 -14.26
CA THR A 69 2.91 6.10 -13.99
C THR A 69 3.85 4.96 -14.36
N ILE A 70 4.49 5.03 -15.54
CA ILE A 70 5.43 4.01 -16.02
C ILE A 70 6.66 3.93 -15.13
N VAL A 71 7.30 5.08 -14.88
CA VAL A 71 8.56 5.16 -14.13
C VAL A 71 8.37 4.70 -12.69
N LYS A 72 7.32 5.18 -12.02
CA LYS A 72 7.05 4.85 -10.61
C LYS A 72 6.62 3.40 -10.43
N LEU A 73 5.90 2.84 -11.38
CA LEU A 73 5.61 1.40 -11.38
C LEU A 73 6.88 0.57 -11.55
N ALA A 74 7.81 0.98 -12.41
CA ALA A 74 9.10 0.30 -12.57
C ALA A 74 9.93 0.36 -11.28
N GLU A 75 10.03 1.55 -10.65
CA GLU A 75 10.68 1.73 -9.34
C GLU A 75 10.07 0.81 -8.29
N TYR A 76 8.74 0.75 -8.21
CA TYR A 76 8.04 -0.12 -7.26
C TYR A 76 8.35 -1.61 -7.48
N ILE A 77 8.31 -2.09 -8.74
CA ILE A 77 8.59 -3.49 -9.06
C ILE A 77 10.05 -3.85 -8.72
N VAL A 78 11.00 -2.95 -9.01
CA VAL A 78 12.42 -3.16 -8.68
C VAL A 78 12.64 -3.18 -7.17
N LEU A 79 12.02 -2.25 -6.45
CA LEU A 79 12.12 -2.12 -4.99
C LEU A 79 11.56 -3.37 -4.27
N THR A 80 10.48 -3.94 -4.80
CA THR A 80 9.74 -5.06 -4.18
C THR A 80 10.11 -6.43 -4.74
N ARG A 81 11.12 -6.51 -5.62
CA ARG A 81 11.59 -7.76 -6.23
C ARG A 81 12.09 -8.74 -5.17
N LYS A 82 11.52 -9.95 -5.15
CA LYS A 82 11.80 -11.01 -4.15
C LYS A 82 13.08 -11.81 -4.46
N ASP A 83 13.60 -11.76 -5.68
CA ASP A 83 14.68 -12.64 -6.16
C ASP A 83 16.07 -12.36 -5.58
N LYS A 84 16.29 -11.20 -4.93
CA LYS A 84 17.65 -10.76 -4.53
C LYS A 84 18.11 -11.20 -3.15
N ASP A 85 17.24 -11.65 -2.24
CA ASP A 85 17.70 -12.15 -0.93
C ASP A 85 16.70 -13.09 -0.25
N ASP A 86 16.31 -14.16 -0.97
CA ASP A 86 15.48 -15.25 -0.43
C ASP A 86 16.27 -16.17 0.54
N ARG A 87 17.20 -15.60 1.31
CA ARG A 87 17.67 -16.23 2.54
C ARG A 87 16.52 -16.13 3.53
N TYR A 88 15.77 -17.22 3.64
CA TYR A 88 14.81 -17.47 4.72
C TYR A 88 15.47 -17.18 6.08
N LEU A 89 15.40 -15.92 6.53
CA LEU A 89 15.91 -15.52 7.83
C LEU A 89 14.95 -16.09 8.87
N LEU A 90 15.46 -17.02 9.68
CA LEU A 90 14.75 -17.79 10.71
C LEU A 90 14.01 -16.94 11.77
N ASN A 91 14.10 -15.60 11.72
CA ASN A 91 13.49 -14.69 12.69
C ASN A 91 12.57 -13.65 12.00
N ARG A 92 11.26 -13.75 12.27
CA ARG A 92 10.22 -12.85 11.76
C ARG A 92 10.38 -11.41 12.23
N LYS A 93 10.63 -11.17 13.54
CA LYS A 93 10.82 -9.81 14.09
C LYS A 93 11.97 -9.08 13.40
N LYS A 94 13.05 -9.81 13.08
CA LYS A 94 14.19 -9.27 12.32
C LYS A 94 13.80 -8.89 10.89
N ARG A 95 13.09 -9.77 10.18
CA ARG A 95 12.61 -9.52 8.81
C ARG A 95 11.69 -8.31 8.72
N VAL A 96 10.74 -8.19 9.65
CA VAL A 96 9.82 -7.04 9.69
C VAL A 96 10.58 -5.72 9.81
N LYS A 97 11.63 -5.67 10.66
CA LYS A 97 12.47 -4.48 10.81
C LYS A 97 13.31 -4.17 9.58
N GLU A 98 13.88 -5.19 8.93
CA GLU A 98 14.71 -5.01 7.72
C GLU A 98 13.90 -4.57 6.50
N LEU A 99 12.64 -5.00 6.38
CA LEU A 99 11.75 -4.64 5.27
C LEU A 99 10.91 -3.38 5.53
N GLU A 100 10.99 -2.79 6.72
CA GLU A 100 10.14 -1.66 7.09
C GLU A 100 10.35 -0.44 6.19
N GLU A 101 11.61 -0.10 5.89
CA GLU A 101 11.96 1.03 5.02
C GLU A 101 11.55 0.78 3.56
N VAL A 102 11.86 -0.42 3.04
CA VAL A 102 11.47 -0.86 1.69
C VAL A 102 9.95 -0.79 1.53
N ARG A 103 9.19 -1.23 2.54
CA ARG A 103 7.73 -1.19 2.52
C ARG A 103 7.21 0.24 2.55
N ARG A 104 7.74 1.10 3.44
CA ARG A 104 7.31 2.51 3.53
C ARG A 104 7.51 3.21 2.19
N GLU A 105 8.66 3.00 1.56
CA GLU A 105 8.94 3.56 0.24
C GLU A 105 8.04 2.94 -0.84
N GLY A 106 7.77 1.64 -0.77
CA GLY A 106 6.84 0.95 -1.66
C GLY A 106 5.41 1.51 -1.59
N GLU A 107 4.89 1.79 -0.41
CA GLU A 107 3.56 2.40 -0.22
C GLU A 107 3.52 3.84 -0.76
N LYS A 108 4.58 4.64 -0.57
CA LYS A 108 4.68 5.97 -1.19
C LYS A 108 4.66 5.88 -2.72
N LEU A 109 5.39 4.93 -3.30
CA LEU A 109 5.39 4.73 -4.76
C LEU A 109 4.01 4.34 -5.26
N LEU A 110 3.30 3.43 -4.58
CA LEU A 110 1.92 3.05 -4.92
C LEU A 110 0.98 4.25 -4.90
N ASP A 111 1.09 5.10 -3.89
CA ASP A 111 0.32 6.34 -3.81
C ASP A 111 0.59 7.24 -5.02
N VAL A 112 1.86 7.45 -5.38
CA VAL A 112 2.25 8.26 -6.54
C VAL A 112 1.76 7.64 -7.86
N ILE A 113 1.82 6.32 -7.99
CA ILE A 113 1.30 5.61 -9.17
C ILE A 113 -0.20 5.90 -9.30
N VAL A 114 -0.99 5.72 -8.24
CA VAL A 114 -2.44 5.89 -8.28
C VAL A 114 -2.86 7.32 -8.63
N VAL A 115 -2.16 8.33 -8.13
CA VAL A 115 -2.45 9.75 -8.44
C VAL A 115 -1.95 10.19 -9.81
N SER A 116 -0.95 9.50 -10.37
CA SER A 116 -0.46 9.76 -11.73
C SER A 116 -1.38 9.20 -12.82
N ILE A 117 -2.33 8.32 -12.47
CA ILE A 117 -3.30 7.78 -13.42
C ILE A 117 -4.34 8.85 -13.74
N ARG A 118 -4.62 9.03 -15.03
CA ARG A 118 -5.62 9.96 -15.53
C ARG A 118 -6.96 9.24 -15.70
N TYR A 119 -7.81 9.34 -14.68
CA TYR A 119 -9.18 8.82 -14.72
C TYR A 119 -10.07 9.72 -15.60
N LYS A 120 -10.84 9.13 -16.51
CA LYS A 120 -11.83 9.89 -17.29
C LYS A 120 -13.15 10.06 -16.56
N ASN A 121 -13.53 9.08 -15.75
CA ASN A 121 -14.74 9.07 -14.93
C ASN A 121 -14.36 8.69 -13.49
N GLU A 122 -15.23 9.02 -12.53
CA GLU A 122 -15.07 8.56 -11.16
C GLU A 122 -15.00 7.02 -11.13
N PRO A 123 -13.92 6.42 -10.61
CA PRO A 123 -13.86 4.98 -10.50
C PRO A 123 -14.83 4.49 -9.41
N ASP A 124 -15.47 3.36 -9.67
CA ASP A 124 -16.37 2.73 -8.68
C ASP A 124 -15.60 2.26 -7.43
N TYR A 125 -14.29 2.03 -7.59
CA TYR A 125 -13.38 1.52 -6.59
C TYR A 125 -12.69 2.62 -5.77
N LYS A 126 -12.39 2.29 -4.51
CA LYS A 126 -11.58 3.13 -3.62
C LYS A 126 -10.10 3.00 -3.94
N LYS A 127 -9.28 3.98 -3.51
CA LYS A 127 -7.82 3.97 -3.65
C LYS A 127 -7.20 2.65 -3.20
N ILE A 128 -7.62 2.13 -2.05
CA ILE A 128 -7.08 0.88 -1.47
C ILE A 128 -7.28 -0.34 -2.38
N TRP A 129 -8.39 -0.36 -3.14
CA TRP A 129 -8.67 -1.43 -4.09
C TRP A 129 -7.74 -1.34 -5.29
N ILE A 130 -7.54 -0.13 -5.80
CA ILE A 130 -6.63 0.16 -6.91
C ILE A 130 -5.21 -0.26 -6.54
N ILE A 131 -4.72 0.15 -5.35
CA ILE A 131 -3.42 -0.25 -4.81
C ILE A 131 -3.32 -1.77 -4.73
N SER A 132 -4.35 -2.43 -4.18
CA SER A 132 -4.38 -3.90 -4.06
C SER A 132 -4.31 -4.59 -5.41
N ALA A 133 -4.99 -4.07 -6.43
CA ALA A 133 -4.92 -4.60 -7.78
C ALA A 133 -3.53 -4.45 -8.40
N ILE A 134 -2.88 -3.30 -8.20
CA ILE A 134 -1.50 -3.08 -8.64
C ILE A 134 -0.57 -4.10 -7.98
N LYS A 135 -0.66 -4.27 -6.64
CA LYS A 135 0.13 -5.24 -5.87
C LYS A 135 -0.01 -6.66 -6.44
N ILE A 136 -1.24 -7.15 -6.65
CA ILE A 136 -1.49 -8.50 -7.19
C ILE A 136 -0.88 -8.67 -8.58
N ILE A 137 -1.02 -7.67 -9.47
CA ILE A 137 -0.41 -7.75 -10.80
C ILE A 137 1.11 -7.81 -10.66
N CYS A 138 1.67 -7.00 -9.75
CA CYS A 138 3.11 -6.91 -9.54
C CYS A 138 3.72 -8.20 -8.99
N GLU A 139 3.00 -8.97 -8.17
CA GLU A 139 3.45 -10.27 -7.66
C GLU A 139 3.72 -11.31 -8.76
N HIS A 140 3.20 -11.10 -9.97
CA HIS A 140 3.37 -12.00 -11.10
C HIS A 140 4.47 -11.60 -12.08
N TYR A 141 5.19 -10.51 -11.81
CA TYR A 141 6.41 -10.22 -12.58
C TYR A 141 7.51 -11.21 -12.24
N ILE A 142 8.18 -11.66 -13.30
CA ILE A 142 9.38 -12.48 -13.22
C ILE A 142 10.46 -11.75 -14.01
N PHE A 143 11.68 -11.77 -13.50
CA PHE A 143 12.85 -11.28 -14.23
C PHE A 143 13.53 -12.46 -14.91
N ASP A 144 13.85 -12.32 -16.19
CA ASP A 144 14.66 -13.32 -16.90
C ASP A 144 16.16 -13.20 -16.56
N GLU A 145 16.98 -14.04 -17.19
CA GLU A 145 18.45 -14.05 -17.01
C GLU A 145 19.12 -12.73 -17.44
N GLU A 146 18.44 -11.90 -18.24
CA GLU A 146 18.89 -10.59 -18.70
C GLU A 146 18.27 -9.45 -17.88
N ASP A 147 17.67 -9.75 -16.72
CA ASP A 147 16.94 -8.80 -15.86
C ASP A 147 15.76 -8.09 -16.57
N LYS A 148 15.20 -8.70 -17.63
CA LYS A 148 14.01 -8.17 -18.29
C LYS A 148 12.73 -8.63 -17.60
N LEU A 149 11.80 -7.69 -17.46
CA LEU A 149 10.49 -7.92 -16.86
C LEU A 149 9.57 -8.72 -17.78
N LEU A 150 9.09 -9.85 -17.28
CA LEU A 150 8.12 -10.73 -17.92
C LEU A 150 6.88 -10.87 -17.05
N ILE A 151 5.72 -10.97 -17.69
CA ILE A 151 4.43 -11.20 -17.04
C ILE A 151 3.60 -12.21 -17.85
N ASP A 152 3.03 -13.19 -17.15
CA ASP A 152 2.06 -14.14 -17.70
C ASP A 152 0.67 -13.50 -17.62
N GLU A 153 0.18 -12.98 -18.73
CA GLU A 153 -1.07 -12.20 -18.77
C GLU A 153 -2.29 -13.02 -18.35
N ASP A 154 -2.39 -14.27 -18.79
CA ASP A 154 -3.54 -15.12 -18.52
C ASP A 154 -3.58 -15.50 -17.05
N LYS A 155 -2.45 -15.99 -16.52
CA LYS A 155 -2.35 -16.35 -15.11
C LYS A 155 -2.55 -15.13 -14.20
N THR A 156 -1.97 -13.99 -14.53
CA THR A 156 -2.08 -12.77 -13.70
C THR A 156 -3.51 -12.25 -13.68
N ARG A 157 -4.19 -12.25 -14.83
CA ARG A 157 -5.59 -11.86 -14.95
C ARG A 157 -6.51 -12.80 -14.18
N GLU A 158 -6.31 -14.12 -14.31
CA GLU A 158 -7.08 -15.10 -13.54
C GLU A 158 -6.89 -14.94 -12.03
N ASN A 159 -5.66 -14.68 -11.58
CA ASN A 159 -5.38 -14.45 -10.17
C ASN A 159 -5.99 -13.15 -9.65
N LEU A 160 -5.92 -12.06 -10.42
CA LEU A 160 -6.53 -10.79 -10.04
C LEU A 160 -8.06 -10.91 -9.93
N LEU A 161 -8.71 -11.42 -10.98
CA LEU A 161 -10.16 -11.55 -11.04
C LEU A 161 -10.70 -12.68 -10.13
N GLY A 162 -9.86 -13.67 -9.82
CA GLY A 162 -10.17 -14.78 -8.91
C GLY A 162 -9.75 -14.54 -7.46
N ASN A 163 -9.14 -13.40 -7.13
CA ASN A 163 -8.64 -13.12 -5.80
C ASN A 163 -9.79 -12.96 -4.81
N LYS A 164 -9.99 -13.96 -3.95
CA LYS A 164 -11.11 -14.00 -3.00
C LYS A 164 -11.06 -12.88 -1.96
N GLU A 165 -9.87 -12.43 -1.55
CA GLU A 165 -9.74 -11.30 -0.62
C GLU A 165 -10.16 -10.00 -1.28
N LEU A 166 -9.62 -9.71 -2.47
CA LEU A 166 -9.95 -8.51 -3.22
C LEU A 166 -11.44 -8.44 -3.57
N ILE A 167 -12.05 -9.55 -4.00
CA ILE A 167 -13.48 -9.61 -4.34
C ILE A 167 -14.35 -9.41 -3.09
N LYS A 168 -13.99 -10.01 -1.97
CA LYS A 168 -14.81 -10.00 -0.75
C LYS A 168 -14.65 -8.72 0.07
N TYR A 169 -13.41 -8.26 0.24
CA TYR A 169 -13.06 -7.17 1.16
C TYR A 169 -12.73 -5.86 0.44
N GLY A 170 -12.43 -5.93 -0.85
CA GLY A 170 -12.02 -4.78 -1.63
C GLY A 170 -10.57 -4.35 -1.41
N TYR A 171 -9.77 -5.16 -0.70
CA TYR A 171 -8.32 -4.98 -0.54
C TYR A 171 -7.67 -6.32 -0.18
N ILE A 172 -6.35 -6.41 -0.32
CA ILE A 172 -5.56 -7.55 0.15
C ILE A 172 -4.67 -7.16 1.33
N ILE A 173 -4.29 -8.15 2.13
CA ILE A 173 -3.21 -8.02 3.11
C ILE A 173 -2.07 -8.90 2.63
N GLU A 174 -0.91 -8.32 2.32
CA GLU A 174 0.26 -9.10 1.91
C GLU A 174 0.87 -9.86 3.10
N ASP A 175 1.66 -10.90 2.84
CA ASP A 175 2.23 -11.75 3.90
C ASP A 175 3.20 -10.99 4.80
N ASP A 176 3.98 -10.06 4.25
CA ASP A 176 4.86 -9.15 4.98
C ASP A 176 4.06 -8.15 5.84
N GLU A 177 2.94 -7.67 5.32
CA GLU A 177 2.03 -6.83 6.08
C GLU A 177 1.39 -7.57 7.24
N LEU A 178 0.96 -8.81 7.00
CA LEU A 178 0.42 -9.68 8.02
C LEU A 178 1.46 -9.97 9.11
N ASP A 179 2.69 -10.26 8.72
CA ASP A 179 3.81 -10.48 9.63
C ASP A 179 4.07 -9.24 10.50
N ARG A 180 4.10 -8.02 9.92
CA ARG A 180 4.29 -6.77 10.67
C ARG A 180 3.20 -6.58 11.72
N ARG A 181 1.93 -6.64 11.30
CA ARG A 181 0.78 -6.42 12.20
C ARG A 181 0.75 -7.47 13.31
N PHE A 182 1.22 -8.69 13.05
CA PHE A 182 1.33 -9.73 14.07
C PHE A 182 2.45 -9.44 15.07
N VAL A 183 3.61 -8.94 14.61
CA VAL A 183 4.71 -8.55 15.50
C VAL A 183 4.27 -7.43 16.46
N GLU A 184 3.51 -6.44 15.98
CA GLU A 184 2.97 -5.38 16.85
C GLU A 184 1.98 -5.92 17.89
N LEU A 185 1.15 -6.89 17.51
CA LEU A 185 0.29 -7.60 18.47
C LEU A 185 1.11 -8.37 19.52
N GLU A 186 2.17 -9.05 19.09
CA GLU A 186 3.06 -9.83 19.96
C GLU A 186 3.79 -8.93 20.96
N GLU A 187 4.33 -7.80 20.52
CA GLU A 187 4.99 -6.80 21.37
C GLU A 187 4.01 -6.23 22.42
N TRP A 188 2.78 -5.89 22.01
CA TRP A 188 1.76 -5.42 22.94
C TRP A 188 1.39 -6.48 24.00
N LEU A 189 1.25 -7.76 23.61
CA LEU A 189 0.96 -8.86 24.55
C LEU A 189 2.09 -9.06 25.57
N GLU A 190 3.35 -8.90 25.14
CA GLU A 190 4.54 -8.97 25.99
C GLU A 190 4.61 -7.78 26.97
N ASP A 191 4.39 -6.55 26.48
CA ASP A 191 4.45 -5.32 27.27
C ASP A 191 3.39 -5.26 28.37
N GLU A 192 2.17 -5.66 28.05
CA GLU A 192 1.07 -5.80 29.02
C GLU A 192 1.24 -7.02 29.94
N LYS A 193 2.32 -7.79 29.77
CA LYS A 193 2.62 -9.04 30.48
C LYS A 193 1.46 -10.03 30.47
N ILE A 194 0.69 -10.01 29.39
CA ILE A 194 -0.47 -10.87 29.20
C ILE A 194 0.01 -12.29 28.91
N VAL A 195 0.79 -12.43 27.83
CA VAL A 195 1.36 -13.72 27.41
C VAL A 195 2.59 -13.53 26.51
N THR A 196 3.58 -14.43 26.58
CA THR A 196 4.62 -14.57 25.54
C THR A 196 4.21 -15.61 24.49
N VAL A 197 4.28 -15.25 23.21
CA VAL A 197 4.01 -16.20 22.12
C VAL A 197 5.21 -17.13 21.93
N GLU A 198 5.01 -18.44 22.04
CA GLU A 198 6.12 -19.40 22.01
C GLU A 198 6.44 -19.88 20.58
N PHE A 199 5.39 -20.13 19.79
CA PHE A 199 5.52 -20.40 18.37
C PHE A 199 4.20 -20.13 17.64
N ILE A 200 4.31 -19.87 16.34
CA ILE A 200 3.20 -19.43 15.49
C ILE A 200 3.06 -20.41 14.34
N THR A 201 1.86 -20.96 14.16
CA THR A 201 1.58 -21.86 13.03
C THR A 201 1.07 -21.07 11.83
N GLN A 202 1.21 -21.61 10.62
CA GLN A 202 0.56 -21.05 9.42
C GLN A 202 -0.96 -20.92 9.60
N HIS A 203 -1.56 -21.84 10.37
CA HIS A 203 -2.98 -21.80 10.68
C HIS A 203 -3.34 -20.56 11.52
N THR A 204 -2.51 -20.22 12.51
CA THR A 204 -2.63 -19.02 13.35
C THR A 204 -2.61 -17.74 12.51
N MET A 205 -1.65 -17.63 11.58
CA MET A 205 -1.52 -16.48 10.68
C MET A 205 -2.74 -16.34 9.77
N ARG A 206 -3.25 -17.46 9.24
CA ARG A 206 -4.47 -17.45 8.43
C ARG A 206 -5.70 -16.96 9.20
N TYR A 207 -5.82 -17.28 10.49
CA TYR A 207 -6.89 -16.73 11.33
C TYR A 207 -6.66 -15.26 11.65
N PHE A 208 -5.44 -14.86 11.97
CA PHE A 208 -5.12 -13.45 12.19
C PHE A 208 -5.51 -12.61 10.97
N LYS A 209 -5.15 -13.07 9.77
CA LYS A 209 -5.52 -12.43 8.49
C LYS A 209 -7.04 -12.30 8.35
N LYS A 210 -7.80 -13.36 8.67
CA LYS A 210 -9.27 -13.30 8.66
C LYS A 210 -9.83 -12.25 9.63
N ILE A 211 -9.24 -12.13 10.83
CA ILE A 211 -9.64 -11.16 11.84
C ILE A 211 -9.36 -9.73 11.37
N LEU A 212 -8.20 -9.50 10.74
CA LEU A 212 -7.86 -8.20 10.14
C LEU A 212 -8.78 -7.83 8.98
N HIS A 213 -9.39 -8.82 8.30
CA HIS A 213 -10.30 -8.57 7.20
C HIS A 213 -11.74 -8.28 7.63
N MET A 214 -12.35 -9.05 8.54
CA MET A 214 -13.74 -8.85 8.97
C MET A 214 -14.10 -9.72 10.19
N GLU A 215 -14.56 -9.18 11.31
CA GLU A 215 -15.82 -9.65 11.92
C GLU A 215 -16.06 -11.13 12.35
N GLU A 216 -15.11 -12.08 12.39
CA GLU A 216 -15.34 -13.44 12.94
C GLU A 216 -14.55 -13.70 14.24
N LYS A 217 -15.28 -13.52 15.34
CA LYS A 217 -14.81 -13.19 16.69
C LYS A 217 -14.30 -14.35 17.56
N MET A 218 -14.47 -15.63 17.17
CA MET A 218 -14.58 -16.72 18.16
C MET A 218 -13.46 -17.80 18.17
N ASN A 219 -12.57 -17.87 17.17
CA ASN A 219 -11.65 -19.04 17.00
C ASN A 219 -10.13 -18.71 17.00
N PHE A 220 -9.73 -17.48 17.31
CA PHE A 220 -8.34 -17.03 17.23
C PHE A 220 -7.43 -17.66 18.28
N GLN A 221 -7.82 -17.56 19.56
CA GLN A 221 -6.96 -17.92 20.70
C GLN A 221 -6.60 -19.40 20.78
N ARG A 222 -7.51 -20.29 20.37
CA ARG A 222 -7.30 -21.75 20.42
C ARG A 222 -6.12 -22.25 19.58
N ASN A 223 -5.60 -21.41 18.70
CA ASN A 223 -4.51 -21.75 17.76
C ASN A 223 -3.19 -21.05 18.08
N ILE A 224 -3.09 -20.32 19.19
CA ILE A 224 -1.83 -19.72 19.66
C ILE A 224 -1.30 -20.56 20.81
N LYS A 225 -0.02 -20.95 20.75
CA LYS A 225 0.65 -21.54 21.91
C LYS A 225 1.30 -20.44 22.73
N TYR A 226 0.81 -20.35 23.95
CA TYR A 226 1.10 -19.32 24.93
C TYR A 226 2.12 -19.84 25.96
N ARG A 227 3.18 -19.09 26.23
CA ARG A 227 4.11 -19.33 27.35
C ARG A 227 3.80 -18.32 28.46
N TRP A 228 3.65 -18.84 29.67
CA TRP A 228 3.11 -18.14 30.84
C TRP A 228 4.06 -17.08 31.39
N CYS A 229 3.56 -15.85 31.57
CA CYS A 229 4.27 -14.79 32.29
C CYS A 229 3.75 -14.55 33.71
N ASP A 230 2.43 -14.64 33.93
CA ASP A 230 1.84 -14.48 35.27
C ASP A 230 0.50 -15.24 35.42
N SER A 231 0.29 -15.86 36.57
CA SER A 231 -0.73 -16.94 36.75
C SER A 231 -2.14 -16.48 37.13
N ASN A 232 -2.37 -15.17 37.31
CA ASN A 232 -3.55 -14.70 38.06
C ASN A 232 -4.63 -13.91 37.29
N LYS A 233 -4.38 -13.41 36.06
CA LYS A 233 -5.36 -12.56 35.34
C LYS A 233 -6.23 -13.33 34.34
N TYR A 234 -5.66 -14.29 33.63
CA TYR A 234 -6.36 -15.12 32.65
C TYR A 234 -5.94 -16.59 32.82
N PRO A 235 -6.68 -17.38 33.63
CA PRO A 235 -6.28 -18.75 33.98
C PRO A 235 -6.22 -19.71 32.79
N GLU A 236 -6.96 -19.44 31.71
CA GLU A 236 -7.01 -20.25 30.48
C GLU A 236 -7.04 -19.36 29.23
N SER A 237 -5.98 -18.59 28.98
CA SER A 237 -5.88 -17.63 27.84
C SER A 237 -6.20 -18.22 26.45
N TRP A 238 -6.18 -19.55 26.28
CA TRP A 238 -6.57 -20.23 25.03
C TRP A 238 -8.08 -20.45 24.87
N ILE A 239 -8.87 -20.29 25.95
CA ILE A 239 -10.35 -20.29 26.00
C ILE A 239 -10.77 -19.13 26.93
N ASN A 240 -10.27 -17.92 26.71
CA ASN A 240 -10.65 -16.77 27.51
C ASN A 240 -11.31 -15.70 26.64
N ASP A 241 -12.63 -15.67 26.70
CA ASP A 241 -13.46 -14.73 25.94
C ASP A 241 -13.12 -13.27 26.30
N ASP A 242 -12.76 -12.97 27.55
CA ASP A 242 -12.38 -11.62 27.99
C ASP A 242 -11.07 -11.16 27.33
N LEU A 243 -10.05 -12.02 27.27
CA LEU A 243 -8.81 -11.75 26.55
C LEU A 243 -9.05 -11.63 25.04
N THR A 244 -10.00 -12.40 24.48
CA THR A 244 -10.34 -12.32 23.06
C THR A 244 -10.93 -10.95 22.76
N ASN A 245 -11.86 -10.52 23.62
CA ASN A 245 -12.50 -9.21 23.52
C ASN A 245 -11.48 -8.08 23.68
N GLU A 246 -10.50 -8.21 24.58
CA GLU A 246 -9.46 -7.18 24.77
C GLU A 246 -8.52 -7.09 23.54
N ILE A 247 -8.11 -8.23 22.96
CA ILE A 247 -7.34 -8.25 21.70
C ILE A 247 -8.14 -7.59 20.57
N ILE A 248 -9.42 -7.92 20.42
CA ILE A 248 -10.28 -7.34 19.38
C ILE A 248 -10.44 -5.85 19.61
N LYS A 249 -10.72 -5.43 20.84
CA LYS A 249 -10.82 -4.02 21.23
C LYS A 249 -9.54 -3.28 20.87
N ARG A 250 -8.38 -3.87 21.17
CA ARG A 250 -7.08 -3.28 20.83
C ARG A 250 -6.85 -3.18 19.32
N ILE A 251 -7.19 -4.22 18.56
CA ILE A 251 -7.17 -4.21 17.09
C ILE A 251 -8.05 -3.06 16.57
N VAL A 252 -9.27 -2.90 17.09
CA VAL A 252 -10.17 -1.81 16.67
C VAL A 252 -9.61 -0.43 17.05
N GLU A 253 -9.15 -0.26 18.28
CA GLU A 253 -8.54 0.99 18.78
C GLU A 253 -7.32 1.41 17.97
N MET A 254 -6.43 0.46 17.64
CA MET A 254 -5.22 0.72 16.85
C MET A 254 -5.47 0.65 15.34
N LYS A 255 -6.73 0.79 14.89
CA LYS A 255 -7.13 0.73 13.47
C LYS A 255 -6.52 -0.46 12.72
N SER A 256 -6.57 -1.64 13.33
CA SER A 256 -5.98 -2.91 12.86
C SER A 256 -4.46 -2.88 12.73
N PHE A 257 -3.79 -2.19 13.66
CA PHE A 257 -2.34 -2.01 13.67
C PHE A 257 -1.83 -1.30 12.40
N ILE A 258 -2.65 -0.42 11.84
CA ILE A 258 -2.26 0.45 10.73
C ILE A 258 -1.54 1.65 11.35
N ARG A 259 -0.29 1.89 10.95
CA ARG A 259 0.39 3.14 11.30
C ARG A 259 -0.08 4.21 10.31
N GLU A 260 -0.56 5.33 10.85
CA GLU A 260 -0.69 6.57 10.10
C GLU A 260 0.70 7.23 10.16
N ASP A 261 1.29 7.55 9.00
CA ASP A 261 2.61 8.19 8.96
C ASP A 261 2.51 9.60 9.57
N SER A 262 2.70 9.70 10.90
CA SER A 262 2.72 10.95 11.65
C SER A 262 4.08 11.63 11.68
N ASP A 263 5.12 11.06 11.06
CA ASP A 263 6.46 11.62 11.07
C ASP A 263 6.64 12.67 9.96
N VAL A 264 5.94 13.80 10.13
CA VAL A 264 6.50 15.10 9.71
C VAL A 264 7.29 15.60 10.90
N GLY A 265 8.62 15.58 10.77
CA GLY A 265 9.52 16.18 11.75
C GLY A 265 9.07 17.60 12.11
N GLU A 266 9.15 17.92 13.40
CA GLU A 266 8.93 19.25 13.97
C GLU A 266 9.47 20.35 13.05
N LEU A 267 8.60 21.12 12.41
CA LEU A 267 8.94 22.45 11.93
C LEU A 267 7.76 23.40 12.19
N GLU A 268 7.96 24.17 13.26
CA GLU A 268 7.44 25.49 13.61
C GLU A 268 5.96 25.79 13.33
N SER A 269 5.23 25.91 14.45
CA SER A 269 3.91 26.53 14.56
C SER A 269 3.88 27.94 13.96
N SER A 270 2.77 28.30 13.31
CA SER A 270 1.97 29.44 13.79
C SER A 270 0.52 29.42 13.28
N ASN A 271 -0.38 29.44 14.28
CA ASN A 271 -1.74 29.97 14.34
C ASN A 271 -2.90 29.35 13.55
N ASP A 272 -3.67 28.56 14.31
CA ASP A 272 -5.14 28.53 14.45
C ASP A 272 -5.99 29.23 13.38
N THR A 273 -6.73 28.42 12.61
CA THR A 273 -8.16 28.67 12.35
C THR A 273 -8.87 27.32 12.13
N GLU A 274 -9.86 27.00 12.96
CA GLU A 274 -10.73 25.84 12.83
C GLU A 274 -11.61 25.93 11.55
N SER A 275 -11.55 24.92 10.68
CA SER A 275 -12.70 24.08 10.29
C SER A 275 -12.42 23.17 9.07
N SER A 276 -12.52 21.85 9.29
CA SER A 276 -12.88 20.80 8.32
C SER A 276 -12.26 20.77 6.91
N GLU A 277 -10.93 20.94 6.80
CA GLU A 277 -10.16 20.75 5.55
C GLU A 277 -9.00 19.71 5.67
N GLU A 278 -8.92 18.98 6.80
CA GLU A 278 -7.78 18.10 7.15
C GLU A 278 -7.45 17.03 6.11
N GLY A 279 -8.43 16.54 5.34
CA GLY A 279 -8.21 15.54 4.28
C GLY A 279 -7.55 16.12 3.02
N ASN A 280 -7.81 17.39 2.70
CA ASN A 280 -7.23 18.06 1.53
C ASN A 280 -5.80 18.51 1.81
N GLU A 281 -5.54 19.07 2.98
CA GLU A 281 -4.19 19.51 3.37
C GLU A 281 -3.22 18.33 3.49
N HIS A 282 -3.66 17.20 4.05
CA HIS A 282 -2.79 16.02 4.19
C HIS A 282 -2.32 15.49 2.83
N PHE A 283 -3.20 15.46 1.83
CA PHE A 283 -2.91 14.95 0.49
C PHE A 283 -2.09 15.94 -0.35
N GLU A 284 -2.44 17.24 -0.32
CA GLU A 284 -1.62 18.28 -0.94
C GLU A 284 -0.23 18.36 -0.29
N ARG A 285 -0.12 18.10 1.02
CA ARG A 285 1.15 18.02 1.75
C ARG A 285 1.97 16.79 1.38
N ILE A 286 1.37 15.60 1.23
CA ILE A 286 2.07 14.41 0.71
C ILE A 286 2.63 14.68 -0.68
N LEU A 287 1.82 15.26 -1.58
CA LEU A 287 2.27 15.62 -2.93
C LEU A 287 3.41 16.65 -2.85
N ARG A 288 3.24 17.77 -2.13
CA ARG A 288 4.30 18.78 -1.96
C ARG A 288 5.59 18.20 -1.39
N ASN A 289 5.51 17.40 -0.32
CA ASN A 289 6.70 16.87 0.35
C ASN A 289 7.45 15.85 -0.51
N TYR A 290 6.73 14.96 -1.21
CA TYR A 290 7.36 13.99 -2.11
C TYR A 290 8.13 14.66 -3.26
N TRP A 291 7.59 15.75 -3.82
CA TRP A 291 8.22 16.45 -4.96
C TRP A 291 9.33 17.43 -4.55
N ILE A 292 9.25 18.03 -3.36
CA ILE A 292 10.34 18.86 -2.80
C ILE A 292 11.56 18.00 -2.45
N GLU A 293 11.35 16.77 -1.96
CA GLU A 293 12.43 15.85 -1.54
C GLU A 293 13.16 15.18 -2.73
N ASN A 294 12.53 15.07 -3.91
CA ASN A 294 13.01 14.22 -5.02
C ASN A 294 13.30 14.99 -6.32
N ASN A 295 14.05 16.09 -6.25
CA ASN A 295 14.39 17.00 -7.36
C ASN A 295 15.18 16.31 -8.53
N TYR A 296 14.54 15.43 -9.31
CA TYR A 296 15.18 14.59 -10.34
C TYR A 296 15.00 15.15 -11.78
N GLU A 297 16.08 15.66 -12.35
CA GLU A 297 16.35 15.53 -13.79
C GLU A 297 16.78 14.09 -14.08
N ILE A 298 15.99 13.32 -14.83
CA ILE A 298 16.38 11.98 -15.30
C ILE A 298 16.79 12.07 -16.78
N ASP A 299 18.09 11.88 -17.04
CA ASP A 299 18.61 11.53 -18.36
C ASP A 299 18.25 10.07 -18.66
N ILE A 300 17.49 9.87 -19.74
CA ILE A 300 16.82 8.60 -20.08
C ILE A 300 17.73 7.69 -20.93
N THR A 301 19.04 7.90 -20.89
CA THR A 301 20.00 7.22 -21.79
C THR A 301 20.56 5.91 -21.26
N GLU A 302 20.31 5.53 -20.00
CA GLU A 302 20.98 4.37 -19.37
C GLU A 302 20.12 3.11 -19.17
N VAL A 303 18.88 3.05 -19.66
CA VAL A 303 18.13 1.78 -19.71
C VAL A 303 18.14 1.24 -21.13
N LYS A 304 19.11 0.37 -21.42
CA LYS A 304 19.21 -0.43 -22.66
C LYS A 304 19.19 -1.92 -22.36
#